data_AF-A0A7C7QLC8-F1
#
_entry.id   AF-A0A7C7QLC8-F1
#
_cell.length_a   1.000
_cell.length_b   1.000
_cell.length_c   1.000
_cell.angle_alpha   90.00
_cell.angle_beta   90.00
_cell.angle_gamma   90.00
#
_symmetry.space_group_name_H-M   'P 1'
#
loop_
_entity.id
_entity.type
_entity.pdbx_description
1 polymer ?
#
loop_
_entity_poly.entity_id
_entity_poly.type
_entity_poly.pdbx_seq_one_letter_code
_entity_poly.pdbx_strand_id
1 'polypeptide(L)'
;MGDLLELGEVARLTGTHPGLVERMVCLGLIEPEVRIPQLLFPPSTIQRIYRILRLRNDLGINWIGVGLVLDLLDRIDELEQRLENE
;
A
#
# COMPACT_ATOMS: atom_id res chain seq x y z
N MET A 1 16.86 -10.39 -0.06
CA MET A 1 16.15 -9.81 -1.20
C MET A 1 15.09 -10.83 -1.60
N GLY A 2 13.82 -10.59 -1.30
CA GLY A 2 12.75 -11.43 -1.87
C GLY A 2 12.57 -11.06 -3.33
N ASP A 3 12.25 -12.01 -4.19
CA ASP A 3 11.96 -11.72 -5.60
C ASP A 3 10.85 -10.68 -5.68
N LEU A 4 11.06 -9.66 -6.52
CA LEU A 4 10.05 -8.64 -6.78
C LEU A 4 8.86 -9.26 -7.51
N LEU A 5 7.68 -8.73 -7.22
CA LEU A 5 6.41 -9.21 -7.76
C LEU A 5 5.96 -8.30 -8.88
N GLU A 6 5.50 -8.88 -9.98
CA GLU A 6 4.81 -8.12 -11.02
C GLU A 6 3.41 -7.69 -10.56
N LEU A 7 2.86 -6.65 -11.19
CA LEU A 7 1.51 -6.16 -10.87
C LEU A 7 0.44 -7.26 -10.92
N GLY A 8 0.52 -8.17 -11.89
CA GLY A 8 -0.40 -9.30 -12.00
C GLY A 8 -0.28 -10.29 -10.83
N GLU A 9 0.92 -10.50 -10.31
CA GLU A 9 1.16 -11.34 -9.14
C GLU A 9 0.62 -10.69 -7.88
N VAL A 10 0.85 -9.39 -7.70
CA VAL A 10 0.30 -8.61 -6.59
C VAL A 10 -1.23 -8.66 -6.59
N ALA A 11 -1.86 -8.45 -7.75
CA ALA A 11 -3.31 -8.52 -7.91
C ALA A 11 -3.84 -9.91 -7.51
N ARG A 12 -3.22 -10.97 -8.01
CA ARG A 12 -3.58 -12.36 -7.69
C ARG A 12 -3.41 -12.67 -6.20
N LEU A 13 -2.30 -12.29 -5.59
CA LEU A 13 -1.97 -12.58 -4.19
C LEU A 13 -2.83 -11.80 -3.19
N THR A 14 -3.41 -10.67 -3.61
CA THR A 14 -4.31 -9.84 -2.79
C THR A 14 -5.79 -10.07 -3.09
N GLY A 15 -6.11 -10.91 -4.08
CA GLY A 15 -7.48 -11.11 -4.54
C GLY A 15 -8.11 -9.85 -5.15
N THR A 16 -7.29 -8.95 -5.71
CA THR A 16 -7.74 -7.69 -6.32
C THR A 16 -7.67 -7.74 -7.84
N HIS A 17 -8.39 -6.83 -8.50
CA HIS A 17 -8.26 -6.64 -9.95
C HIS A 17 -6.97 -5.85 -10.27
N PRO A 18 -6.20 -6.18 -11.33
CA PRO A 18 -4.99 -5.45 -11.73
C PRO A 18 -5.17 -3.93 -11.81
N GLY A 19 -6.25 -3.46 -12.45
CA GLY A 19 -6.55 -2.02 -12.53
C GLY A 19 -6.81 -1.34 -11.18
N LEU A 20 -7.14 -2.09 -10.12
CA LEU A 20 -7.19 -1.53 -8.76
C LEU A 20 -5.79 -1.34 -8.18
N VAL A 21 -4.87 -2.29 -8.41
CA VAL A 21 -3.45 -2.16 -8.03
C VAL A 21 -2.82 -0.97 -8.76
N GLU A 22 -3.07 -0.82 -10.07
CA GLU A 22 -2.63 0.36 -10.83
C GLU A 22 -3.17 1.67 -10.24
N ARG A 23 -4.46 1.70 -9.88
CA ARG A 23 -5.06 2.87 -9.23
C ARG A 23 -4.40 3.19 -7.89
N MET A 24 -4.10 2.18 -7.07
CA MET A 24 -3.38 2.38 -5.82
C MET A 24 -2.00 3.00 -6.05
N VAL A 25 -1.29 2.60 -7.11
CA VAL A 25 -0.02 3.25 -7.52
C VAL A 25 -0.25 4.70 -7.96
N CYS A 26 -1.25 4.96 -8.80
CA CYS A 26 -1.57 6.32 -9.26
C CYS A 26 -1.94 7.27 -8.11
N LEU A 27 -2.54 6.74 -7.05
CA LEU A 27 -2.92 7.48 -5.85
C LEU A 27 -1.79 7.55 -4.81
N GLY A 28 -0.61 6.97 -5.08
CA GLY A 28 0.51 6.92 -4.13
C GLY A 28 0.27 6.01 -2.91
N LEU A 29 -0.78 5.18 -2.93
CA LEU A 29 -1.12 4.29 -1.81
C LEU A 29 -0.14 3.12 -1.70
N ILE A 30 0.47 2.71 -2.81
CA ILE A 30 1.55 1.73 -2.86
C ILE A 30 2.59 2.21 -3.86
N GLU A 31 3.86 1.92 -3.58
CA GLU A 31 4.98 2.35 -4.43
C GLU A 31 5.72 1.11 -4.95
N PRO A 32 5.86 0.97 -6.28
CA PRO A 32 6.73 -0.05 -6.86
C PRO A 32 8.20 0.31 -6.65
N GLU A 33 9.06 -0.70 -6.52
CA GLU A 33 10.51 -0.51 -6.48
C GLU A 33 11.09 -0.22 -7.87
N VAL A 34 10.48 -0.80 -8.92
CA VAL A 34 10.84 -0.54 -10.31
C VAL A 34 9.59 -0.09 -11.06
N ARG A 35 9.70 1.00 -11.82
CA ARG A 35 8.59 1.55 -12.62
C ARG A 35 8.72 1.23 -14.12
N ILE A 36 9.93 0.99 -14.60
CA ILE A 36 10.25 0.80 -16.03
C ILE A 36 11.26 -0.36 -16.15
N PRO A 37 11.09 -1.29 -17.11
CA PRO A 37 10.04 -1.32 -18.14
C PRO A 37 8.66 -1.77 -17.64
N GLN A 38 8.58 -2.39 -16.46
CA GLN A 38 7.32 -2.78 -15.83
C GLN A 38 7.31 -2.46 -14.33
N LEU A 39 6.11 -2.44 -13.74
CA LEU A 39 5.92 -2.23 -12.31
C LEU A 39 6.31 -3.48 -11.52
N LEU A 40 7.34 -3.37 -10.68
CA LEU A 40 7.78 -4.43 -9.78
C LEU A 40 7.69 -3.98 -8.33
N PHE A 41 7.17 -4.84 -7.47
CA PHE A 41 6.84 -4.52 -6.09
C PHE A 41 7.59 -5.42 -5.11
N PRO A 42 8.04 -4.90 -3.96
CA PRO A 42 8.51 -5.77 -2.90
C PRO A 42 7.34 -6.60 -2.33
N PRO A 43 7.58 -7.83 -1.83
CA PRO A 43 6.55 -8.66 -1.20
C PRO A 43 5.79 -7.99 -0.05
N SER A 44 6.40 -7.00 0.62
CA SER A 44 5.76 -6.19 1.66
C SER A 44 4.52 -5.42 1.16
N THR A 45 4.42 -5.16 -0.15
CA THR A 45 3.26 -4.52 -0.79
C THR A 45 1.96 -5.27 -0.51
N ILE A 46 2.01 -6.61 -0.41
CA ILE A 46 0.83 -7.44 -0.14
C ILE A 46 0.19 -7.08 1.21
N GLN A 47 1.01 -6.98 2.26
CA GLN A 47 0.55 -6.59 3.61
C GLN A 47 -0.02 -5.17 3.63
N ARG A 48 0.59 -4.25 2.87
CA ARG A 48 0.10 -2.87 2.74
C ARG A 48 -1.27 -2.80 2.07
N ILE A 49 -1.47 -3.57 0.99
CA ILE A 49 -2.77 -3.66 0.30
C ILE A 49 -3.85 -4.21 1.22
N TYR A 50 -3.57 -5.25 2.01
CA TYR A 50 -4.56 -5.76 2.97
C TYR A 50 -4.96 -4.72 4.01
N ARG A 51 -4.01 -3.92 4.53
CA ARG A 51 -4.31 -2.78 5.42
C ARG A 51 -5.21 -1.75 4.75
N ILE A 52 -4.89 -1.36 3.51
CA ILE A 52 -5.70 -0.44 2.70
C ILE A 52 -7.15 -0.93 2.54
N LEU A 53 -7.32 -2.20 2.15
CA LEU A 53 -8.63 -2.78 1.91
C LEU A 53 -9.44 -2.86 3.19
N ARG A 54 -8.81 -3.24 4.31
CA ARG A 54 -9.45 -3.25 5.62
C ARG A 54 -9.90 -1.86 6.04
N LEU A 55 -9.03 -0.85 5.96
CA LEU A 55 -9.39 0.54 6.31
C LEU A 55 -10.57 1.06 5.48
N ARG A 56 -10.56 0.78 4.17
CA ARG A 56 -11.66 1.19 3.28
C ARG A 56 -12.99 0.52 3.66
N ASN A 57 -12.97 -0.77 3.96
CA ASN A 57 -14.16 -1.53 4.30
C ASN A 57 -14.70 -1.17 5.69
N ASP A 58 -13.82 -1.00 6.67
CA ASP A 58 -14.19 -0.75 8.06
C ASP A 58 -14.66 0.70 8.28
N LEU A 59 -14.13 1.67 7.52
CA LEU A 59 -14.44 3.10 7.71
C LEU A 59 -15.37 3.68 6.64
N GLY A 60 -15.70 2.94 5.59
CA GLY A 60 -16.56 3.42 4.49
C GLY A 60 -15.99 4.61 3.71
N ILE A 61 -14.68 4.86 3.82
CA ILE A 61 -14.00 6.02 3.23
C ILE A 61 -13.69 5.81 1.75
N ASN A 62 -13.66 6.92 1.01
CA ASN A 62 -13.24 6.90 -0.39
C ASN A 62 -11.72 6.69 -0.52
N TRP A 63 -11.24 6.42 -1.74
CA TRP A 63 -9.82 6.12 -1.99
C TRP A 63 -8.85 7.26 -1.68
N ILE A 64 -9.29 8.53 -1.77
CA ILE A 64 -8.48 9.69 -1.38
C ILE A 64 -8.38 9.74 0.14
N GLY A 65 -9.50 9.51 0.84
CA GLY A 65 -9.55 9.42 2.29
C GLY A 65 -8.68 8.30 2.84
N VAL A 66 -8.59 7.16 2.15
CA VAL A 66 -7.65 6.08 2.51
C VAL A 66 -6.21 6.60 2.52
N GLY A 67 -5.79 7.37 1.50
CA GLY A 67 -4.45 7.95 1.45
C GLY A 67 -4.17 8.86 2.64
N LEU A 68 -5.08 9.79 2.92
CA LEU A 68 -4.97 10.67 4.08
C LEU A 68 -4.87 9.89 5.41
N VAL A 69 -5.67 8.84 5.58
CA VAL A 69 -5.62 8.01 6.80
C VAL A 69 -4.28 7.28 6.92
N LEU A 70 -3.73 6.75 5.83
CA LEU A 70 -2.40 6.12 5.86
C LEU A 70 -1.32 7.13 6.24
N ASP A 71 -1.34 8.33 5.66
CA ASP A 71 -0.36 9.38 6.00
C ASP A 71 -0.44 9.77 7.49
N LEU A 72 -1.65 9.82 8.04
CA LEU A 72 -1.86 10.10 9.46
C LEU A 72 -1.38 8.95 10.36
N LEU A 73 -1.59 7.69 9.96
CA LEU A 73 -1.08 6.53 10.70
C LEU A 73 0.45 6.48 10.66
N ASP A 74 1.06 6.67 9.49
CA ASP A 74 2.52 6.74 9.34
C ASP A 74 3.09 7.88 10.22
N ARG A 75 2.38 9.01 10.32
CA ARG A 75 2.75 10.11 11.20
C ARG A 75 2.61 9.80 12.70
N ILE A 76 1.60 9.04 13.10
CA ILE A 76 1.43 8.59 14.48
C ILE A 76 2.56 7.63 14.86
N ASP A 77 2.87 6.65 14.00
CA ASP A 77 3.96 5.70 14.20
C ASP A 77 5.32 6.44 14.37
N GLU A 78 5.58 7.46 13.55
CA GLU A 78 6.77 8.32 13.70
C GLU A 78 6.82 9.06 15.04
N LEU A 79 5.68 9.52 15.54
CA LEU A 79 5.59 10.26 16.81
C LEU A 79 5.75 9.32 18.01
N GLU A 80 5.13 8.15 17.97
CA GLU A 80 5.24 7.12 19.01
C GLU A 80 6.70 6.61 19.12
N GLN A 81 7.36 6.35 18.00
CA GLN A 81 8.77 5.96 18.00
C GLN A 81 9.70 7.02 18.61
N ARG A 82 9.37 8.32 18.52
CA ARG A 82 10.17 9.37 19.17
C ARG A 82 10.03 9.31 20.68
N LEU A 83 8.82 9.04 21.18
CA LEU A 83 8.53 8.93 22.62
C LEU A 83 9.17 7.67 23.23
N GLU A 84 9.28 6.57 22.48
CA GLU A 84 9.91 5.34 22.95
C GLU A 84 11.45 5.40 22.99
N ASN A 85 12.05 6.34 22.27
CA ASN A 85 13.50 6.53 22.19
C ASN A 85 14.04 7.65 23.11
N GLU A 86 13.19 8.20 23.98
CA GLU A 86 13.55 9.11 25.10
C GLU A 86 13.57 8.38 26.44
#